data_AF-A0A530LM03-F1
#
_entry.id   AF-A0A530LM03-F1
#
_cell.length_a   1.000
_cell.length_b   1.000
_cell.length_c   1.000
_cell.angle_alpha   90.00
_cell.angle_beta   90.00
_cell.angle_gamma   90.00
#
_symmetry.space_group_name_H-M   'P 1'
#
loop_
_entity.id
_entity.type
_entity.pdbx_description
1 polymer ?
#
loop_
_entity_poly.entity_id
_entity_poly.type
_entity_poly.pdbx_seq_one_letter_code
_entity_poly.pdbx_strand_id
1 'polypeptide(L)'
;ASAADGKPVLIEPRTRNIMGAIVKLREIDGLYLYTIRLVDPEVIKARQIVKSNTAEYRGLEDNRRTSQVAFALPYLSLTLIIILSAIWTGIAVADRLVRPIRQLIGAADEVATGNLDVAVPVRPSDGDVASLGDTFNKMLMELKSQRNEILSAKDLIDERRRFSEAVLAGVTAGVIGVDPYGIVTIVNRSAETMLAISATAALGQNLSAVLPHVGRVFEIGRKSGRPVYREQVTFYRAGTERTFNVQITIEAGDNGSEDKSYVVTVDDITDLVQAQRSSAWADTIIRQVEDIGRMVDEFSAFARMPKPEMKAIDLRDSLREASFLVEVSRADITFERIFGNEPLKGTFDSRLMAQAFGNVIKNAAEAIDGLDAE
;
A
#
# COMPACT_ATOMS: atom_id res chain seq x y z
N ALA A 1 -80.97 98.68 -16.84
CA ALA A 1 -81.62 98.47 -18.16
C ALA A 1 -82.56 99.64 -18.40
N SER A 2 -82.44 100.32 -19.55
CA SER A 2 -83.30 101.45 -19.92
C SER A 2 -84.53 100.92 -20.67
N ALA A 3 -85.74 101.30 -20.24
CA ALA A 3 -86.99 100.92 -20.90
C ALA A 3 -87.25 101.85 -22.09
N ALA A 4 -86.76 101.47 -23.27
CA ALA A 4 -86.99 102.21 -24.51
C ALA A 4 -88.15 101.61 -25.34
N ASP A 5 -89.02 102.48 -25.85
CA ASP A 5 -90.01 102.21 -26.91
C ASP A 5 -90.92 100.99 -26.75
N GLY A 6 -91.73 100.98 -25.69
CA GLY A 6 -92.88 100.07 -25.56
C GLY A 6 -92.52 98.58 -25.40
N LYS A 7 -91.23 98.21 -25.32
CA LYS A 7 -90.81 96.86 -24.95
C LYS A 7 -90.73 96.75 -23.41
N PRO A 8 -91.38 95.75 -22.80
CA PRO A 8 -91.31 95.57 -21.36
C PRO A 8 -89.89 95.20 -20.93
N VAL A 9 -89.34 95.95 -19.99
CA VAL A 9 -88.15 95.54 -19.24
C VAL A 9 -88.64 94.74 -18.05
N LEU A 10 -88.34 93.44 -18.07
CA LEU A 10 -88.64 92.54 -16.97
C LEU A 10 -87.65 92.76 -15.82
N ILE A 11 -88.20 92.93 -14.63
CA ILE A 11 -87.47 92.96 -13.37
C ILE A 11 -87.61 91.57 -12.76
N GLU A 12 -86.53 90.80 -12.82
CA GLU A 12 -86.49 89.46 -12.23
C GLU A 12 -86.68 89.53 -10.70
N PRO A 13 -87.39 88.56 -10.09
CA PRO A 13 -87.50 88.45 -8.64
C PRO A 13 -86.11 88.23 -8.03
N ARG A 14 -85.60 89.18 -7.24
CA ARG A 14 -84.30 89.06 -6.53
C ARG A 14 -84.47 88.77 -5.04
N THR A 15 -85.27 89.58 -4.36
CA THR A 15 -85.48 89.51 -2.89
C THR A 15 -86.94 89.40 -2.48
N ARG A 16 -87.88 89.64 -3.42
CA ARG A 16 -89.33 89.56 -3.19
C ARG A 16 -89.95 88.71 -4.30
N ASN A 17 -91.05 88.01 -4.01
CA ASN A 17 -91.76 87.11 -4.93
C ASN A 17 -92.59 87.86 -5.98
N ILE A 18 -92.04 88.94 -6.53
CA ILE A 18 -92.68 89.79 -7.54
C ILE A 18 -91.83 89.80 -8.79
N MET A 19 -92.46 89.48 -9.92
CA MET A 19 -91.92 89.81 -11.23
C MET A 19 -92.51 91.17 -11.61
N GLY A 20 -91.64 92.16 -11.77
CA GLY A 20 -92.04 93.48 -12.26
C GLY A 20 -91.87 93.55 -13.78
N ALA A 21 -92.73 94.31 -14.45
CA ALA A 21 -92.46 94.76 -15.81
C ALA A 21 -92.66 96.27 -15.86
N ILE A 22 -91.69 96.99 -16.41
CA ILE A 22 -91.79 98.42 -16.70
C ILE A 22 -91.89 98.60 -18.21
N VAL A 23 -92.91 99.35 -18.64
CA VAL A 23 -93.11 99.73 -20.05
C VAL A 23 -93.29 101.25 -20.10
N LYS A 24 -92.55 101.94 -20.97
CA LYS A 24 -92.82 103.36 -21.27
C LYS A 24 -94.11 103.46 -22.09
N LEU A 25 -95.06 104.29 -21.67
CA LEU A 25 -96.30 104.52 -22.41
C LEU A 25 -96.02 105.39 -23.63
N ARG A 26 -96.57 104.99 -24.79
CA ARG A 26 -96.31 105.67 -26.07
C ARG A 26 -97.10 106.97 -26.23
N GLU A 27 -98.28 107.04 -25.63
CA GLU A 27 -99.23 108.14 -25.81
C GLU A 27 -99.08 109.26 -24.78
N ILE A 28 -98.33 109.03 -23.70
CA ILE A 28 -98.12 110.01 -22.62
C ILE A 28 -96.62 110.08 -22.33
N ASP A 29 -96.00 111.18 -22.77
CA ASP A 29 -94.56 111.33 -22.61
C ASP A 29 -94.17 111.48 -21.13
N GLY A 30 -93.05 110.86 -20.77
CA GLY A 30 -92.59 110.77 -19.38
C GLY A 30 -93.32 109.77 -18.47
N LEU A 31 -94.40 109.10 -18.92
CA LEU A 31 -95.15 108.14 -18.09
C LEU A 31 -94.69 106.69 -18.31
N TYR A 32 -94.58 105.95 -17.21
CA TYR A 32 -94.19 104.53 -17.20
C TYR A 32 -95.28 103.70 -16.53
N LEU A 33 -95.72 102.63 -17.20
CA LEU A 33 -96.58 101.62 -16.60
C LEU A 33 -95.70 100.59 -15.87
N TYR A 34 -95.90 100.49 -14.57
CA TYR A 34 -95.29 99.45 -13.73
C TYR A 34 -96.35 98.45 -13.32
N THR A 35 -96.19 97.21 -13.76
CA THR A 35 -97.05 96.09 -13.33
C THR A 35 -96.22 95.08 -12.54
N ILE A 36 -96.84 94.48 -11.53
CA ILE A 36 -96.26 93.43 -10.72
C ILE A 36 -97.14 92.19 -10.79
N ARG A 37 -96.51 91.04 -11.00
CA ARG A 37 -97.16 89.74 -10.84
C ARG A 37 -96.48 88.99 -9.71
N LEU A 38 -97.28 88.51 -8.78
CA LEU A 38 -96.81 87.58 -7.76
C LEU A 38 -96.42 86.28 -8.46
N VAL A 39 -95.16 85.86 -8.29
CA VAL A 39 -94.68 84.57 -8.73
C VAL A 39 -94.78 83.63 -7.54
N ASP A 40 -95.27 82.42 -7.76
CA ASP A 40 -95.32 81.41 -6.71
C ASP A 40 -93.91 81.24 -6.10
N PRO A 41 -93.75 81.44 -4.78
CA PRO A 41 -92.48 81.23 -4.09
C PRO A 41 -91.86 79.86 -4.40
N GLU A 42 -92.68 78.82 -4.62
CA GLU A 42 -92.23 77.48 -4.93
C GLU A 42 -91.53 77.40 -6.30
N VAL A 43 -91.95 78.18 -7.29
CA VAL A 43 -91.31 78.20 -8.62
C VAL A 43 -89.95 78.89 -8.57
N ILE A 44 -89.81 79.96 -7.77
CA ILE A 44 -88.53 80.64 -7.57
C ILE A 44 -87.54 79.71 -6.86
N LYS A 45 -87.99 79.06 -5.78
CA LYS A 45 -87.20 78.05 -5.06
C LYS A 45 -86.80 76.90 -5.99
N ALA A 46 -87.73 76.34 -6.74
CA ALA A 46 -87.49 75.22 -7.66
C ALA A 46 -86.46 75.57 -8.75
N ARG A 47 -86.57 76.75 -9.38
CA ARG A 47 -85.57 77.20 -10.38
C ARG A 47 -84.19 77.38 -9.76
N GLN A 48 -84.11 77.91 -8.54
CA GLN A 48 -82.85 78.09 -7.84
C GLN A 48 -82.19 76.74 -7.50
N ILE A 49 -82.98 75.77 -7.05
CA ILE A 49 -82.55 74.39 -6.81
C ILE A 49 -82.06 73.73 -8.10
N VAL A 50 -82.80 73.83 -9.21
CA VAL A 50 -82.37 73.25 -10.50
C VAL A 50 -81.07 73.89 -10.98
N LYS A 51 -80.92 75.21 -10.86
CA LYS A 51 -79.70 75.91 -11.27
C LYS A 51 -78.50 75.55 -10.39
N SER A 52 -78.68 75.46 -9.07
CA SER A 52 -77.61 75.03 -8.16
C SER A 52 -77.21 73.58 -8.42
N ASN A 53 -78.18 72.68 -8.57
CA ASN A 53 -77.92 71.26 -8.82
C ASN A 53 -77.23 71.08 -10.18
N THR A 54 -77.67 71.76 -11.24
CA THR A 54 -77.04 71.67 -12.57
C THR A 54 -75.60 72.20 -12.56
N ALA A 55 -75.33 73.27 -11.80
CA ALA A 55 -73.97 73.79 -11.62
C ALA A 55 -73.07 72.82 -10.86
N GLU A 56 -73.62 72.15 -9.83
CA GLU A 56 -72.95 71.10 -9.07
C GLU A 56 -72.63 69.88 -9.96
N TYR A 57 -73.59 69.41 -10.76
CA TYR A 57 -73.38 68.32 -11.72
C TYR A 57 -72.29 68.64 -12.74
N ARG A 58 -72.30 69.84 -13.32
CA ARG A 58 -71.24 70.27 -14.26
C ARG A 58 -69.86 70.31 -13.59
N GLY A 59 -69.79 70.77 -12.34
CA GLY A 59 -68.55 70.73 -11.57
C GLY A 59 -68.02 69.32 -11.32
N LEU A 60 -68.89 68.35 -11.06
CA LEU A 60 -68.51 66.94 -10.95
C LEU A 60 -68.05 66.35 -12.30
N GLU A 61 -68.70 66.75 -13.40
CA GLU A 61 -68.35 66.31 -14.76
C GLU A 61 -66.99 66.88 -15.21
N ASP A 62 -66.74 68.17 -14.95
CA ASP A 62 -65.45 68.82 -15.19
C ASP A 62 -64.32 68.19 -14.36
N ASN A 63 -64.61 67.75 -13.13
CA ASN A 63 -63.65 67.07 -12.25
C ASN A 63 -63.50 65.56 -12.51
N ARG A 64 -64.26 64.97 -13.43
CA ARG A 64 -64.23 63.51 -13.68
C ARG A 64 -62.83 63.01 -14.02
N ARG A 65 -62.11 63.71 -14.89
CA ARG A 65 -60.73 63.33 -15.30
C ARG A 65 -59.76 63.45 -14.13
N THR A 66 -59.85 64.52 -13.35
CA THR A 66 -59.03 64.74 -12.16
C THR A 66 -59.24 63.63 -11.15
N SER A 67 -60.50 63.25 -10.86
CA SER A 67 -60.82 62.14 -9.97
C SER A 67 -60.32 60.80 -10.50
N GLN A 68 -60.47 60.51 -11.81
CA GLN A 68 -59.95 59.28 -12.42
C GLN A 68 -58.43 59.17 -12.29
N VAL A 69 -57.69 60.26 -12.53
CA VAL A 69 -56.23 60.28 -12.35
C VAL A 69 -55.84 60.13 -10.88
N ALA A 70 -56.55 60.79 -9.98
CA ALA A 70 -56.33 60.71 -8.54
C ALA A 70 -56.50 59.28 -8.00
N PHE A 71 -57.44 58.49 -8.55
CA PHE A 71 -57.58 57.08 -8.21
C PHE A 71 -56.58 56.17 -8.96
N ALA A 72 -56.27 56.44 -10.22
CA ALA A 72 -55.37 55.60 -11.02
C ALA A 72 -53.91 55.64 -10.53
N LEU A 73 -53.42 56.80 -10.07
CA LEU A 73 -52.05 56.96 -9.59
C LEU A 73 -51.68 56.02 -8.44
N PRO A 74 -52.46 55.94 -7.34
CA PRO A 74 -52.25 54.96 -6.27
C PRO A 74 -52.21 53.53 -6.78
N TYR A 75 -53.15 53.11 -7.64
CA TYR A 75 -53.14 51.75 -8.20
C TYR A 75 -51.89 51.46 -9.01
N LEU A 76 -51.49 52.38 -9.90
CA LEU A 76 -50.28 52.23 -10.70
C LEU A 76 -49.03 52.13 -9.82
N SER A 77 -48.92 52.98 -8.80
CA SER A 77 -47.79 52.95 -7.87
C SER A 77 -47.72 51.63 -7.09
N LEU A 78 -48.87 51.14 -6.62
CA LEU A 78 -48.97 49.87 -5.91
C LEU A 78 -48.59 48.70 -6.82
N THR A 79 -49.11 48.66 -8.04
CA THR A 79 -48.77 47.63 -9.02
C THR A 79 -47.27 47.64 -9.34
N LEU A 80 -46.67 48.83 -9.53
CA LEU A 80 -45.25 48.95 -9.79
C LEU A 80 -44.39 48.46 -8.62
N ILE A 81 -44.78 48.79 -7.38
CA ILE A 81 -44.09 48.30 -6.17
C ILE A 81 -44.17 46.77 -6.10
N ILE A 82 -45.33 46.19 -6.37
CA ILE A 82 -45.51 44.73 -6.36
C ILE A 82 -44.61 44.07 -7.42
N ILE A 83 -44.58 44.62 -8.65
CA ILE A 83 -43.73 44.09 -9.74
C ILE A 83 -42.26 44.19 -9.36
N LEU A 84 -41.81 45.35 -8.87
CA LEU A 84 -40.42 45.55 -8.45
C LEU A 84 -40.04 44.62 -7.29
N SER A 85 -40.93 44.46 -6.30
CA SER A 85 -40.74 43.53 -5.18
C SER A 85 -40.65 42.07 -5.65
N ALA A 86 -41.48 41.68 -6.62
CA ALA A 86 -41.47 40.33 -7.19
C ALA A 86 -40.17 40.05 -7.95
N ILE A 87 -39.71 41.00 -8.78
CA ILE A 87 -38.44 40.90 -9.50
C ILE A 87 -37.27 40.82 -8.52
N TRP A 88 -37.24 41.72 -7.53
CA TRP A 88 -36.19 41.75 -6.52
C TRP A 88 -36.11 40.45 -5.72
N THR A 89 -37.26 39.93 -5.27
CA THR A 89 -37.34 38.66 -4.54
C THR A 89 -36.92 37.49 -5.43
N GLY A 90 -37.33 37.48 -6.70
CA GLY A 90 -36.95 36.45 -7.67
C GLY A 90 -35.44 36.37 -7.88
N ILE A 91 -34.79 37.52 -8.08
CA ILE A 91 -33.32 37.59 -8.22
C ILE A 91 -32.64 37.14 -6.91
N ALA A 92 -33.12 37.60 -5.76
CA ALA A 92 -32.54 37.23 -4.47
C ALA A 92 -32.60 35.71 -4.21
N VAL A 93 -33.72 35.06 -4.56
CA VAL A 93 -33.86 33.60 -4.45
C VAL A 93 -32.98 32.88 -5.46
N ALA A 94 -32.91 33.36 -6.70
CA ALA A 94 -32.04 32.78 -7.73
C ALA A 94 -30.57 32.82 -7.31
N ASP A 95 -30.07 33.97 -6.85
CA ASP A 95 -28.70 34.11 -6.38
C ASP A 95 -28.40 33.24 -5.16
N ARG A 96 -29.37 33.09 -4.26
CA ARG A 96 -29.25 32.21 -3.09
C ARG A 96 -29.08 30.74 -3.48
N LEU A 97 -29.73 30.28 -4.55
CA LEU A 97 -29.65 28.89 -5.00
C LEU A 97 -28.46 28.62 -5.95
N VAL A 98 -28.16 29.56 -6.84
CA VAL A 98 -27.14 29.37 -7.88
C VAL A 98 -25.72 29.48 -7.32
N ARG A 99 -25.50 30.37 -6.34
CA ARG A 99 -24.15 30.63 -5.82
C ARG A 99 -23.48 29.40 -5.21
N PRO A 100 -24.11 28.61 -4.31
CA PRO A 100 -23.49 27.42 -3.74
C PRO A 100 -23.22 26.32 -4.79
N ILE A 101 -24.13 26.16 -5.75
CA ILE A 101 -23.98 25.20 -6.86
C ILE A 101 -22.74 25.55 -7.70
N ARG A 102 -22.54 26.83 -8.02
CA ARG A 102 -21.37 27.28 -8.78
C ARG A 102 -20.05 27.02 -8.04
N GLN A 103 -20.05 27.13 -6.70
CA GLN A 103 -18.88 26.82 -5.87
C GLN A 103 -18.57 25.32 -5.88
N LEU A 104 -19.59 24.46 -5.79
CA LEU A 104 -19.44 23.00 -5.90
C LEU A 104 -18.87 22.59 -7.27
N ILE A 105 -19.39 23.18 -8.35
CA ILE A 105 -18.89 22.90 -9.71
C ILE A 105 -17.41 23.31 -9.82
N GLY A 106 -17.03 24.49 -9.32
CA GLY A 106 -15.64 24.94 -9.33
C GLY A 106 -14.71 24.02 -8.54
N ALA A 107 -15.14 23.58 -7.34
CA ALA A 107 -14.36 22.64 -6.55
C ALA A 107 -14.24 21.26 -7.22
N ALA A 108 -15.31 20.78 -7.88
CA ALA A 108 -15.27 19.53 -8.62
C ALA A 108 -14.28 19.58 -9.81
N ASP A 109 -14.18 20.72 -10.50
CA ASP A 109 -13.22 20.92 -11.58
C ASP A 109 -11.77 20.90 -11.06
N GLU A 110 -11.49 21.57 -9.94
CA GLU A 110 -10.16 21.50 -9.31
C GLU A 110 -9.80 20.07 -8.87
N VAL A 111 -10.76 19.32 -8.32
CA VAL A 111 -10.57 17.92 -7.94
C VAL A 111 -10.28 17.04 -9.15
N ALA A 112 -10.94 17.30 -10.29
CA ALA A 112 -10.67 16.60 -11.56
C ALA A 112 -9.25 16.85 -12.09
N THR A 113 -8.66 18.02 -11.79
CA THR A 113 -7.23 18.29 -12.09
C THR A 113 -6.25 17.63 -11.12
N GLY A 114 -6.74 16.94 -10.09
CA GLY A 114 -5.95 16.20 -9.10
C GLY A 114 -5.64 16.97 -7.82
N ASN A 115 -6.18 18.19 -7.65
CA ASN A 115 -6.07 18.97 -6.43
C ASN A 115 -7.14 18.55 -5.40
N LEU A 116 -6.73 17.79 -4.38
CA LEU A 116 -7.61 17.33 -3.30
C LEU A 116 -7.58 18.24 -2.05
N ASP A 117 -6.86 19.36 -2.10
CA ASP A 117 -6.75 20.31 -0.99
C ASP A 117 -7.84 21.39 -0.98
N VAL A 118 -8.78 21.29 -1.92
CA VAL A 118 -9.91 22.21 -2.06
C VAL A 118 -10.99 21.90 -1.04
N ALA A 119 -11.61 22.95 -0.49
CA ALA A 119 -12.76 22.85 0.38
C ALA A 119 -13.90 23.74 -0.14
N VAL A 120 -15.10 23.19 -0.19
CA VAL A 120 -16.31 23.95 -0.52
C VAL A 120 -16.79 24.66 0.74
N PRO A 121 -16.87 25.99 0.77
CA PRO A 121 -17.37 26.72 1.93
C PRO A 121 -18.88 26.50 2.08
N VAL A 122 -19.29 25.94 3.22
CA VAL A 122 -20.69 25.64 3.52
C VAL A 122 -21.27 26.71 4.45
N ARG A 123 -22.44 27.27 4.11
CA ARG A 123 -23.15 28.23 4.97
C ARG A 123 -24.50 27.65 5.42
N PRO A 124 -24.93 27.88 6.67
CA PRO A 124 -26.25 27.45 7.13
C PRO A 124 -27.42 28.03 6.33
N SER A 125 -27.21 29.17 5.66
CA SER A 125 -28.20 29.83 4.80
C SER A 125 -28.56 29.05 3.54
N ASP A 126 -27.72 28.07 3.15
CA ASP A 126 -27.78 27.40 1.86
C ASP A 126 -28.74 26.20 1.87
N GLY A 127 -29.35 25.90 3.03
CA GLY A 127 -30.37 24.86 3.17
C GLY A 127 -29.82 23.48 2.83
N ASP A 128 -30.54 22.72 2.00
CA ASP A 128 -30.14 21.35 1.61
C ASP A 128 -28.82 21.30 0.83
N VAL A 129 -28.45 22.40 0.14
CA VAL A 129 -27.18 22.48 -0.58
C VAL A 129 -25.99 22.49 0.38
N ALA A 130 -26.20 22.94 1.63
CA ALA A 130 -25.19 22.85 2.66
C ALA A 130 -24.82 21.40 2.97
N SER A 131 -25.82 20.52 3.09
CA SER A 131 -25.61 19.07 3.32
C SER A 131 -24.83 18.42 2.17
N LEU A 132 -25.10 18.84 0.92
CA LEU A 132 -24.33 18.39 -0.24
C LEU A 132 -22.88 18.85 -0.18
N GLY A 133 -22.63 20.10 0.22
CA GLY A 133 -21.29 20.63 0.44
C GLY A 133 -20.52 19.87 1.52
N ASP A 134 -21.16 19.57 2.65
CA ASP A 134 -20.56 18.78 3.72
C ASP A 134 -20.24 17.35 3.26
N THR A 135 -21.16 16.71 2.54
CA THR A 135 -20.97 15.37 1.98
C THR A 135 -19.82 15.34 0.97
N PHE A 136 -19.73 16.36 0.11
CA PHE A 136 -18.65 16.53 -0.84
C PHE A 136 -17.29 16.69 -0.14
N ASN A 137 -17.21 17.56 0.87
CA ASN A 137 -15.99 17.74 1.65
C ASN A 137 -15.57 16.44 2.38
N LYS A 138 -16.54 15.68 2.91
CA LYS A 138 -16.26 14.37 3.54
C LYS A 138 -15.69 13.37 2.53
N MET A 139 -16.27 13.30 1.34
CA MET A 139 -15.77 12.47 0.24
C MET A 139 -14.34 12.84 -0.15
N LEU A 140 -14.02 14.15 -0.22
CA LEU A 140 -12.66 14.61 -0.52
C LEU A 140 -11.65 14.21 0.55
N MET A 141 -12.04 14.30 1.83
CA MET A 141 -11.18 13.85 2.92
C MET A 141 -10.90 12.35 2.84
N GLU A 142 -11.92 11.54 2.53
CA GLU A 142 -11.78 10.09 2.36
C GLU A 142 -10.90 9.73 1.15
N LEU A 143 -11.14 10.37 -0.01
CA LEU A 143 -10.32 10.18 -1.21
C LEU A 143 -8.85 10.57 -0.98
N LYS A 144 -8.61 11.69 -0.29
CA LYS A 144 -7.27 12.13 0.09
C LYS A 144 -6.59 11.12 1.01
N SER A 145 -7.32 10.57 1.99
CA SER A 145 -6.82 9.53 2.89
C SER A 145 -6.46 8.26 2.12
N GLN A 146 -7.36 7.76 1.28
CA GLN A 146 -7.12 6.56 0.47
C GLN A 146 -5.92 6.73 -0.47
N ARG A 147 -5.79 7.89 -1.12
CA ARG A 147 -4.62 8.17 -1.97
C ARG A 147 -3.33 8.16 -1.17
N ASN A 148 -3.31 8.79 0.01
CA ASN A 148 -2.12 8.80 0.86
C ASN A 148 -1.75 7.39 1.35
N GLU A 149 -2.74 6.56 1.68
CA GLU A 149 -2.54 5.16 2.07
C GLU A 149 -1.99 4.32 0.90
N ILE A 150 -2.50 4.53 -0.32
CA ILE A 150 -1.98 3.86 -1.52
C ILE A 150 -0.55 4.31 -1.80
N LEU A 151 -0.25 5.60 -1.67
CA LEU A 151 1.10 6.13 -1.89
C LEU A 151 2.09 5.56 -0.86
N SER A 152 1.73 5.51 0.41
CA SER A 152 2.61 4.93 1.44
C SER A 152 2.80 3.43 1.27
N ALA A 153 1.75 2.68 0.88
CA ALA A 153 1.84 1.27 0.56
C ALA A 153 2.74 1.02 -0.67
N LYS A 154 2.63 1.86 -1.70
CA LYS A 154 3.51 1.81 -2.87
C LYS A 154 4.97 2.07 -2.48
N ASP A 155 5.24 3.10 -1.69
CA ASP A 155 6.60 3.43 -1.25
C ASP A 155 7.22 2.26 -0.47
N LEU A 156 6.45 1.61 0.42
CA LEU A 156 6.88 0.41 1.13
C LEU A 156 7.17 -0.77 0.19
N ILE A 157 6.34 -0.98 -0.83
CA ILE A 157 6.56 -2.03 -1.85
C ILE A 157 7.84 -1.74 -2.65
N ASP A 158 8.05 -0.49 -3.07
CA ASP A 158 9.22 -0.08 -3.85
C ASP A 158 10.52 -0.19 -3.01
N GLU A 159 10.46 0.09 -1.71
CA GLU A 159 11.57 -0.15 -0.79
C GLU A 159 11.85 -1.65 -0.60
N ARG A 160 10.81 -2.46 -0.33
CA ARG A 160 10.92 -3.91 -0.20
C ARG A 160 11.47 -4.56 -1.47
N ARG A 161 11.02 -4.10 -2.64
CA ARG A 161 11.51 -4.57 -3.95
C ARG A 161 13.00 -4.28 -4.11
N ARG A 162 13.42 -3.03 -3.88
CA ARG A 162 14.84 -2.65 -3.97
C ARG A 162 15.71 -3.41 -2.97
N PHE A 163 15.20 -3.64 -1.76
CA PHE A 163 15.88 -4.45 -0.74
C PHE A 163 16.04 -5.91 -1.21
N SER A 164 14.98 -6.54 -1.71
CA SER A 164 15.03 -7.90 -2.24
C SER A 164 15.99 -8.02 -3.43
N GLU A 165 15.97 -7.07 -4.37
CA GLU A 165 16.91 -7.03 -5.50
C GLU A 165 18.36 -6.88 -5.02
N ALA A 166 18.62 -6.01 -4.04
CA ALA A 166 19.96 -5.83 -3.46
C ALA A 166 20.47 -7.08 -2.71
N VAL A 167 19.60 -7.73 -1.91
CA VAL A 167 19.94 -8.97 -1.20
C VAL A 167 20.24 -10.09 -2.20
N LEU A 168 19.40 -10.28 -3.22
CA LEU A 168 19.62 -11.30 -4.25
C LEU A 168 20.87 -11.03 -5.09
N ALA A 169 21.27 -9.77 -5.27
CA ALA A 169 22.53 -9.40 -5.93
C ALA A 169 23.76 -9.60 -5.02
N GLY A 170 23.59 -9.53 -3.70
CA GLY A 170 24.68 -9.71 -2.73
C GLY A 170 25.02 -11.18 -2.43
N VAL A 171 24.12 -12.12 -2.73
CA VAL A 171 24.36 -13.56 -2.51
C VAL A 171 25.21 -14.13 -3.65
N THR A 172 26.27 -14.86 -3.31
CA THR A 172 27.16 -15.52 -4.29
C THR A 172 26.48 -16.67 -5.04
N ALA A 173 25.52 -17.34 -4.40
CA ALA A 173 24.71 -18.37 -5.04
C ALA A 173 23.78 -17.78 -6.11
N GLY A 174 23.62 -18.52 -7.21
CA GLY A 174 22.63 -18.24 -8.24
C GLY A 174 21.23 -18.57 -7.75
N VAL A 175 20.27 -17.66 -7.94
CA VAL A 175 18.85 -17.87 -7.61
C VAL A 175 18.03 -17.79 -8.88
N ILE A 176 17.22 -18.82 -9.13
CA ILE A 176 16.35 -18.94 -10.30
C ILE A 176 14.93 -19.26 -9.81
N GLY A 177 13.97 -18.38 -10.12
CA GLY A 177 12.55 -18.61 -9.91
C GLY A 177 11.96 -19.40 -11.08
N VAL A 178 11.16 -20.41 -10.77
CA VAL A 178 10.54 -21.30 -11.77
C VAL A 178 9.08 -21.52 -11.43
N ASP A 179 8.22 -21.41 -12.43
CA ASP A 179 6.78 -21.63 -12.29
C ASP A 179 6.43 -23.14 -12.17
N PRO A 180 5.14 -23.48 -11.93
CA PRO A 180 4.71 -24.88 -11.90
C PRO A 180 4.89 -25.63 -13.22
N TYR A 181 5.14 -24.97 -14.35
CA TYR A 181 5.35 -25.63 -15.65
C TYR A 181 6.83 -25.79 -16.01
N GLY A 182 7.74 -25.33 -15.14
CA GLY A 182 9.18 -25.37 -15.37
C GLY A 182 9.70 -24.17 -16.16
N ILE A 183 8.92 -23.10 -16.29
CA ILE A 183 9.28 -21.87 -16.98
C ILE A 183 10.00 -20.93 -16.01
N VAL A 184 11.13 -20.38 -16.45
CA VAL A 184 11.94 -19.45 -15.67
C VAL A 184 11.26 -18.09 -15.57
N THR A 185 11.01 -17.63 -14.35
CA THR A 185 10.35 -16.36 -14.03
C THR A 185 11.32 -15.29 -13.53
N ILE A 186 12.37 -15.69 -12.81
CA ILE A 186 13.36 -14.78 -12.22
C ILE A 186 14.75 -15.43 -12.35
N VAL A 187 15.78 -14.61 -12.62
CA VAL A 187 17.19 -15.03 -12.61
C VAL A 187 18.00 -13.93 -11.95
N ASN A 188 18.76 -14.23 -10.88
CA ASN A 188 19.66 -13.23 -10.28
C ASN A 188 20.98 -13.09 -11.07
N ARG A 189 21.68 -11.98 -10.82
CA ARG A 189 22.98 -11.68 -11.46
C ARG A 189 24.01 -12.78 -11.21
N SER A 190 24.05 -13.35 -10.00
CA SER A 190 25.00 -14.41 -9.65
C SER A 190 24.78 -15.65 -10.52
N ALA A 191 23.53 -16.04 -10.79
CA ALA A 191 23.17 -17.12 -11.69
C ALA A 191 23.59 -16.81 -13.14
N GLU A 192 23.42 -15.58 -13.63
CA GLU A 192 23.90 -15.20 -14.96
C GLU A 192 25.41 -15.39 -15.09
N THR A 193 26.18 -14.92 -14.10
CA THR A 193 27.65 -15.02 -14.12
C THR A 193 28.15 -16.44 -13.92
N MET A 194 27.60 -17.17 -12.95
CA MET A 194 28.02 -18.51 -12.56
C MET A 194 27.65 -19.56 -13.61
N LEU A 195 26.43 -19.46 -14.13
CA LEU A 195 25.90 -20.38 -15.12
C LEU A 195 26.09 -19.85 -16.55
N ALA A 196 26.77 -18.71 -16.75
CA ALA A 196 27.00 -18.08 -18.05
C ALA A 196 25.73 -18.05 -18.94
N ILE A 197 24.60 -17.67 -18.35
CA ILE A 197 23.31 -17.52 -19.04
C ILE A 197 22.92 -16.04 -19.10
N SER A 198 22.14 -15.66 -20.10
CA SER A 198 21.54 -14.33 -20.17
C SER A 198 20.14 -14.38 -19.56
N ALA A 199 19.84 -13.55 -18.56
CA ALA A 199 18.50 -13.49 -17.96
C ALA A 199 17.44 -13.16 -19.01
N THR A 200 17.69 -12.21 -19.90
CA THR A 200 16.73 -11.83 -20.96
C THR A 200 16.41 -12.97 -21.93
N ALA A 201 17.34 -13.89 -22.16
CA ALA A 201 17.12 -15.05 -23.02
C ALA A 201 16.52 -16.25 -22.25
N ALA A 202 16.77 -16.34 -20.94
CA ALA A 202 16.27 -17.42 -20.09
C ALA A 202 14.83 -17.18 -19.61
N LEU A 203 14.42 -15.92 -19.42
CA LEU A 203 13.07 -15.57 -18.99
C LEU A 203 12.01 -16.08 -19.96
N GLY A 204 10.98 -16.73 -19.44
CA GLY A 204 9.89 -17.31 -20.24
C GLY A 204 10.26 -18.61 -20.97
N GLN A 205 11.49 -19.11 -20.83
CA GLN A 205 11.92 -20.39 -21.38
C GLN A 205 11.86 -21.51 -20.33
N ASN A 206 11.79 -22.76 -20.79
CA ASN A 206 11.81 -23.91 -19.90
C ASN A 206 13.21 -24.13 -19.30
N LEU A 207 13.31 -24.32 -17.99
CA LEU A 207 14.57 -24.51 -17.27
C LEU A 207 15.38 -25.68 -17.82
N SER A 208 14.73 -26.77 -18.20
CA SER A 208 15.40 -27.96 -18.76
C SER A 208 15.98 -27.73 -20.16
N ALA A 209 15.45 -26.76 -20.90
CA ALA A 209 16.01 -26.35 -22.19
C ALA A 209 17.23 -25.43 -22.02
N VAL A 210 17.17 -24.48 -21.08
CA VAL A 210 18.25 -23.52 -20.84
C VAL A 210 19.43 -24.17 -20.11
N LEU A 211 19.15 -25.00 -19.10
CA LEU A 211 20.13 -25.68 -18.26
C LEU A 211 19.78 -27.16 -18.10
N PRO A 212 20.19 -28.04 -19.03
CA PRO A 212 19.79 -29.46 -18.99
C PRO A 212 20.17 -30.18 -17.69
N HIS A 213 21.35 -29.89 -17.14
CA HIS A 213 21.85 -30.49 -15.90
C HIS A 213 21.04 -30.05 -14.67
N VAL A 214 20.71 -28.75 -14.58
CA VAL A 214 19.93 -28.18 -13.47
C VAL A 214 18.44 -28.54 -13.62
N GLY A 215 17.92 -28.53 -14.84
CA GLY A 215 16.55 -28.91 -15.16
C GLY A 215 16.25 -30.38 -14.83
N ARG A 216 17.22 -31.28 -15.00
CA ARG A 216 17.10 -32.67 -14.54
C ARG A 216 16.86 -32.75 -13.03
N VAL A 217 17.68 -32.03 -12.25
CA VAL A 217 17.55 -31.96 -10.78
C VAL A 217 16.22 -31.36 -10.39
N PHE A 218 15.79 -30.31 -11.10
CA PHE A 218 14.48 -29.69 -10.92
C PHE A 218 13.33 -30.68 -11.14
N GLU A 219 13.32 -31.43 -12.23
CA GLU A 219 12.27 -32.43 -12.51
C GLU A 219 12.20 -33.53 -11.46
N ILE A 220 13.35 -33.99 -10.97
CA ILE A 220 13.43 -34.99 -9.90
C ILE A 220 12.92 -34.39 -8.58
N GLY A 221 13.39 -33.19 -8.22
CA GLY A 221 13.01 -32.51 -6.99
C GLY A 221 11.52 -32.16 -6.96
N ARG A 222 10.98 -31.67 -8.08
CA ARG A 222 9.55 -31.40 -8.27
C ARG A 222 8.69 -32.64 -8.07
N LYS A 223 9.07 -33.77 -8.67
CA LYS A 223 8.35 -35.06 -8.53
C LYS A 223 8.48 -35.67 -7.14
N SER A 224 9.57 -35.37 -6.43
CA SER A 224 9.81 -35.91 -5.08
C SER A 224 8.78 -35.43 -4.05
N GLY A 225 8.10 -34.29 -4.29
CA GLY A 225 7.14 -33.68 -3.37
C GLY A 225 7.76 -33.18 -2.06
N ARG A 226 9.09 -33.24 -1.90
CA ARG A 226 9.79 -32.78 -0.70
C ARG A 226 9.86 -31.26 -0.68
N PRO A 227 9.72 -30.61 0.50
CA PRO A 227 9.79 -29.15 0.61
C PRO A 227 11.16 -28.60 0.21
N VAL A 228 12.22 -29.38 0.44
CA VAL A 228 13.59 -29.08 0.01
C VAL A 228 14.19 -30.34 -0.62
N TYR A 229 14.72 -30.20 -1.84
CA TYR A 229 15.50 -31.22 -2.54
C TYR A 229 16.89 -30.68 -2.85
N ARG A 230 17.94 -31.47 -2.63
CA ARG A 230 19.34 -31.07 -2.88
C ARG A 230 20.07 -32.17 -3.63
N GLU A 231 20.81 -31.80 -4.67
CA GLU A 231 21.65 -32.71 -5.45
C GLU A 231 22.93 -31.99 -5.88
N GLN A 232 24.07 -32.68 -5.77
CA GLN A 232 25.33 -32.19 -6.32
C GLN A 232 25.46 -32.63 -7.76
N VAL A 233 25.72 -31.69 -8.67
CA VAL A 233 25.89 -31.97 -10.09
C VAL A 233 27.19 -31.38 -10.57
N THR A 234 27.99 -32.21 -11.23
CA THR A 234 29.23 -31.80 -11.88
C THR A 234 28.99 -31.68 -13.38
N PHE A 235 29.30 -30.52 -13.96
CA PHE A 235 29.23 -30.32 -15.40
C PHE A 235 30.21 -29.23 -15.86
N TYR A 236 30.48 -29.20 -17.16
CA TYR A 236 31.40 -28.22 -17.76
C TYR A 236 30.70 -26.88 -17.97
N ARG A 237 31.31 -25.80 -17.47
CA ARG A 237 30.91 -24.42 -17.77
C ARG A 237 32.14 -23.55 -18.04
N ALA A 238 32.06 -22.76 -19.12
CA ALA A 238 33.17 -21.93 -19.60
C ALA A 238 34.50 -22.69 -19.82
N GLY A 239 34.43 -23.97 -20.22
CA GLY A 239 35.61 -24.81 -20.49
C GLY A 239 36.24 -25.47 -19.25
N THR A 240 35.71 -25.22 -18.05
CA THR A 240 36.15 -25.86 -16.79
C THR A 240 35.07 -26.77 -16.23
N GLU A 241 35.45 -27.92 -15.70
CA GLU A 241 34.58 -28.78 -14.90
C GLU A 241 34.32 -28.12 -13.55
N ARG A 242 33.05 -27.93 -13.21
CA ARG A 242 32.64 -27.31 -11.94
C ARG A 242 31.62 -28.18 -11.24
N THR A 243 31.68 -28.19 -9.92
CA THR A 243 30.72 -28.91 -9.07
C THR A 243 29.76 -27.90 -8.45
N PHE A 244 28.49 -28.05 -8.80
CA PHE A 244 27.43 -27.20 -8.28
C PHE A 244 26.55 -27.96 -7.31
N ASN A 245 26.17 -27.31 -6.22
CA ASN A 245 25.13 -27.77 -5.33
C ASN A 245 23.81 -27.12 -5.77
N VAL A 246 22.87 -27.93 -6.26
CA VAL A 246 21.55 -27.46 -6.70
C VAL A 246 20.53 -27.79 -5.62
N GLN A 247 19.84 -26.78 -5.12
CA GLN A 247 18.75 -26.92 -4.17
C GLN A 247 17.45 -26.40 -4.77
N ILE A 248 16.39 -27.20 -4.71
CA ILE A 248 15.03 -26.78 -5.04
C ILE A 248 14.25 -26.60 -3.74
N THR A 249 13.60 -25.46 -3.60
CA THR A 249 12.71 -25.15 -2.48
C THR A 249 11.35 -24.75 -3.03
N ILE A 250 10.28 -25.26 -2.41
CA ILE A 250 8.91 -24.98 -2.83
C ILE A 250 8.45 -23.68 -2.15
N GLU A 251 8.06 -22.70 -2.95
CA GLU A 251 7.40 -21.48 -2.50
C GLU A 251 5.88 -21.69 -2.62
N ALA A 252 5.22 -21.85 -1.48
CA ALA A 252 3.77 -21.95 -1.42
C ALA A 252 3.16 -20.55 -1.63
N GLY A 253 2.30 -20.40 -2.63
CA GLY A 253 1.59 -19.15 -2.87
C GLY A 253 0.72 -18.75 -1.68
N ASP A 254 0.70 -17.44 -1.38
CA ASP A 254 0.06 -16.85 -0.19
C ASP A 254 -1.49 -16.90 -0.20
N ASN A 255 -2.12 -17.50 -1.23
CA ASN A 255 -3.54 -17.28 -1.52
C ASN A 255 -4.33 -18.47 -2.11
N GLY A 256 -4.08 -19.69 -1.65
CA GLY A 256 -4.93 -20.85 -1.98
C GLY A 256 -4.96 -21.25 -3.46
N SER A 257 -4.14 -20.62 -4.31
CA SER A 257 -3.81 -21.12 -5.63
C SER A 257 -2.95 -22.37 -5.47
N GLU A 258 -3.37 -23.49 -6.03
CA GLU A 258 -2.60 -24.76 -6.07
C GLU A 258 -1.27 -24.65 -6.86
N ASP A 259 -1.01 -23.48 -7.45
CA ASP A 259 0.20 -23.18 -8.22
C ASP A 259 1.40 -22.99 -7.30
N LYS A 260 2.11 -24.11 -7.08
CA LYS A 260 3.41 -24.15 -6.39
C LYS A 260 4.48 -23.50 -7.26
N SER A 261 5.07 -22.40 -6.78
CA SER A 261 6.27 -21.85 -7.39
C SER A 261 7.51 -22.53 -6.79
N TYR A 262 8.59 -22.57 -7.55
CA TYR A 262 9.83 -23.22 -7.15
C TYR A 262 10.97 -22.23 -7.19
N VAL A 263 11.77 -22.21 -6.13
CA VAL A 263 13.03 -21.47 -6.07
C VAL A 263 14.16 -22.48 -6.22
N VAL A 264 14.95 -22.33 -7.28
CA VAL A 264 16.14 -23.14 -7.54
C VAL A 264 17.36 -22.31 -7.19
N THR A 265 18.10 -22.73 -6.17
CA THR A 265 19.37 -22.14 -5.79
C THR A 265 20.53 -23.01 -6.27
N VAL A 266 21.57 -22.37 -6.80
CA VAL A 266 22.75 -23.03 -7.38
C VAL A 266 23.99 -22.40 -6.77
N ASP A 267 24.80 -23.21 -6.11
CA ASP A 267 26.02 -22.76 -5.45
C ASP A 267 27.26 -23.47 -6.03
N ASP A 268 28.32 -22.73 -6.33
CA ASP A 268 29.58 -23.28 -6.85
C ASP A 268 30.43 -23.77 -5.68
N ILE A 269 30.48 -25.09 -5.50
CA ILE A 269 31.20 -25.73 -4.39
C ILE A 269 32.51 -26.36 -4.88
N THR A 270 33.00 -26.00 -6.07
CA THR A 270 34.19 -26.63 -6.67
C THR A 270 35.39 -26.54 -5.74
N ASP A 271 35.70 -25.34 -5.25
CA ASP A 271 36.85 -25.11 -4.35
C ASP A 271 36.67 -25.84 -3.02
N LEU A 272 35.44 -25.87 -2.49
CA LEU A 272 35.12 -26.55 -1.24
C LEU A 272 35.29 -28.08 -1.36
N VAL A 273 34.75 -28.67 -2.44
CA VAL A 273 34.85 -30.11 -2.71
C VAL A 273 36.30 -30.50 -2.97
N GLN A 274 37.06 -29.68 -3.70
CA GLN A 274 38.49 -29.92 -3.92
C GLN A 274 39.28 -29.84 -2.60
N ALA A 275 39.05 -28.81 -1.79
CA ALA A 275 39.71 -28.67 -0.49
C ALA A 275 39.40 -29.84 0.45
N GLN A 276 38.14 -30.29 0.52
CA GLN A 276 37.77 -31.46 1.32
C GLN A 276 38.46 -32.73 0.85
N ARG A 277 38.53 -32.97 -0.48
CA ARG A 277 39.25 -34.11 -1.03
C ARG A 277 40.75 -34.05 -0.72
N SER A 278 41.37 -32.88 -0.88
CA SER A 278 42.78 -32.68 -0.57
C SER A 278 43.09 -32.91 0.92
N SER A 279 42.24 -32.44 1.84
CA SER A 279 42.41 -32.68 3.28
C SER A 279 42.25 -34.16 3.63
N ALA A 280 41.20 -34.82 3.13
CA ALA A 280 40.97 -36.24 3.39
C ALA A 280 42.13 -37.10 2.89
N TRP A 281 42.70 -36.76 1.73
CA TRP A 281 43.90 -37.41 1.22
C TRP A 281 45.14 -37.08 2.04
N ALA A 282 45.34 -35.84 2.49
CA ALA A 282 46.45 -35.47 3.36
C ALA A 282 46.41 -36.27 4.67
N ASP A 283 45.25 -36.40 5.31
CA ASP A 283 45.08 -37.19 6.54
C ASP A 283 45.40 -38.67 6.31
N THR A 284 44.99 -39.21 5.16
CA THR A 284 45.28 -40.60 4.78
C THR A 284 46.78 -40.80 4.57
N ILE A 285 47.45 -39.84 3.93
CA ILE A 285 48.90 -39.87 3.70
C ILE A 285 49.66 -39.75 5.02
N ILE A 286 49.27 -38.82 5.90
CA ILE A 286 49.91 -38.63 7.21
C ILE A 286 49.84 -39.93 8.01
N ARG A 287 48.67 -40.56 8.10
CA ARG A 287 48.50 -41.85 8.77
C ARG A 287 49.40 -42.92 8.17
N GLN A 288 49.45 -43.01 6.84
CA GLN A 288 50.31 -43.98 6.16
C GLN A 288 51.80 -43.74 6.44
N VAL A 289 52.22 -42.48 6.56
CA VAL A 289 53.60 -42.11 6.90
C VAL A 289 53.91 -42.44 8.36
N GLU A 290 52.98 -42.21 9.29
CA GLU A 290 53.12 -42.59 10.69
C GLU A 290 53.27 -44.11 10.85
N ASP A 291 52.50 -44.90 10.09
CA ASP A 291 52.61 -46.36 10.07
C ASP A 291 53.98 -46.83 9.57
N ILE A 292 54.50 -46.19 8.52
CA ILE A 292 55.86 -46.47 8.02
C ILE A 292 56.91 -46.07 9.06
N GLY A 293 56.74 -44.94 9.74
CA GLY A 293 57.64 -44.49 10.81
C GLY A 293 57.75 -45.53 11.92
N ARG A 294 56.61 -46.04 12.40
CA ARG A 294 56.58 -47.11 13.41
C ARG A 294 57.32 -48.37 12.94
N MET A 295 57.08 -48.82 11.71
CA MET A 295 57.80 -49.97 11.15
C MET A 295 59.31 -49.72 11.08
N VAL A 296 59.74 -48.54 10.63
CA VAL A 296 61.17 -48.19 10.52
C VAL A 296 61.85 -48.16 11.89
N ASP A 297 61.18 -47.63 12.92
CA ASP A 297 61.70 -47.59 14.29
C ASP A 297 61.91 -49.02 14.84
N GLU A 298 60.96 -49.93 14.60
CA GLU A 298 61.10 -51.35 14.95
C GLU A 298 62.27 -52.01 14.21
N PHE A 299 62.37 -51.83 12.90
CA PHE A 299 63.49 -52.34 12.10
C PHE A 299 64.86 -51.78 12.54
N SER A 300 64.93 -50.50 12.92
CA SER A 300 66.15 -49.86 13.43
C SER A 300 66.57 -50.42 14.78
N ALA A 301 65.62 -50.72 15.66
CA ALA A 301 65.87 -51.37 16.94
C ALA A 301 66.49 -52.77 16.77
N PHE A 302 66.12 -53.52 15.72
CA PHE A 302 66.75 -54.80 15.39
C PHE A 302 68.21 -54.64 14.91
N ALA A 303 68.51 -53.56 14.20
CA ALA A 303 69.84 -53.35 13.60
C ALA A 303 70.92 -52.90 14.62
N ARG A 304 70.53 -52.31 15.75
CA ARG A 304 71.46 -51.84 16.80
C ARG A 304 71.37 -52.72 18.05
N MET A 305 71.94 -53.93 18.02
CA MET A 305 72.17 -54.66 19.26
C MET A 305 73.20 -53.93 20.14
N PRO A 306 72.83 -53.50 21.37
CA PRO A 306 73.78 -52.87 22.29
C PRO A 306 74.82 -53.90 22.77
N LYS A 307 76.05 -53.45 23.09
CA LYS A 307 77.10 -54.35 23.62
C LYS A 307 76.64 -54.99 24.93
N PRO A 308 76.70 -56.33 25.08
CA PRO A 308 76.20 -57.01 26.26
C PRO A 308 77.10 -56.79 27.49
N GLU A 309 76.50 -56.48 28.64
CA GLU A 309 77.17 -56.48 29.94
C GLU A 309 76.87 -57.78 30.69
N MET A 310 77.79 -58.74 30.59
CA MET A 310 77.62 -60.05 31.23
C MET A 310 77.88 -59.98 32.73
N LYS A 311 76.89 -60.37 33.54
CA LYS A 311 76.98 -60.45 35.00
C LYS A 311 76.52 -61.83 35.48
N ALA A 312 77.10 -62.33 36.56
CA ALA A 312 76.68 -63.59 37.18
C ALA A 312 75.37 -63.35 37.94
N ILE A 313 74.25 -63.80 37.36
CA ILE A 313 72.90 -63.58 37.89
C ILE A 313 72.09 -64.88 37.85
N ASP A 314 71.00 -64.93 38.62
CA ASP A 314 70.00 -65.99 38.48
C ASP A 314 69.04 -65.60 37.36
N LEU A 315 68.97 -66.41 36.30
CA LEU A 315 68.16 -66.10 35.12
C LEU A 315 66.66 -66.00 35.45
N ARG A 316 66.22 -66.66 36.53
CA ARG A 316 64.83 -66.62 37.00
C ARG A 316 64.40 -65.22 37.41
N ASP A 317 65.33 -64.40 37.90
CA ASP A 317 65.01 -63.04 38.32
C ASP A 317 64.68 -62.15 37.13
N SER A 318 65.44 -62.26 36.02
CA SER A 318 65.11 -61.57 34.75
C SER A 318 63.80 -62.07 34.14
N LEU A 319 63.49 -63.35 34.26
CA LEU A 319 62.23 -63.92 33.79
C LEU A 319 61.03 -63.44 34.62
N ARG A 320 61.18 -63.34 35.95
CA ARG A 320 60.17 -62.78 36.86
C ARG A 320 59.90 -61.31 36.59
N GLU A 321 60.96 -60.53 36.35
CA GLU A 321 60.85 -59.11 36.03
C GLU A 321 60.11 -58.91 34.68
N ALA A 322 60.50 -59.67 33.66
CA ALA A 322 59.86 -59.63 32.36
C ALA A 322 58.38 -60.08 32.39
N SER A 323 58.08 -61.18 33.09
CA SER A 323 56.70 -61.68 33.20
C SER A 323 55.81 -60.74 34.00
N PHE A 324 56.34 -60.12 35.04
CA PHE A 324 55.60 -59.13 35.84
C PHE A 324 55.20 -57.91 35.04
N LEU A 325 56.11 -57.38 34.23
CA LEU A 325 55.82 -56.18 33.46
C LEU A 325 54.70 -56.41 32.43
N VAL A 326 54.65 -57.59 31.80
CA VAL A 326 53.58 -57.95 30.86
C VAL A 326 52.27 -58.28 31.59
N GLU A 327 52.32 -59.03 32.70
CA GLU A 327 51.14 -59.36 33.52
C GLU A 327 50.43 -58.10 34.04
N VAL A 328 51.19 -57.08 34.46
CA VAL A 328 50.61 -55.79 34.88
C VAL A 328 49.93 -55.06 33.71
N SER A 329 50.42 -55.24 32.48
CA SER A 329 49.83 -54.61 31.28
C SER A 329 48.62 -55.36 30.72
N ARG A 330 48.42 -56.63 31.08
CA ARG A 330 47.42 -57.55 30.53
C ARG A 330 46.68 -58.28 31.64
N ALA A 331 45.79 -57.55 32.32
CA ALA A 331 44.99 -58.06 33.45
C ALA A 331 43.89 -59.05 33.05
N ASP A 332 43.67 -59.20 31.75
CA ASP A 332 42.69 -60.07 31.08
C ASP A 332 43.17 -61.52 30.94
N ILE A 333 44.49 -61.77 31.04
CA ILE A 333 45.07 -63.12 30.92
C ILE A 333 45.57 -63.58 32.29
N THR A 334 45.36 -64.87 32.61
CA THR A 334 45.92 -65.49 33.81
C THR A 334 47.36 -65.93 33.57
N PHE A 335 48.31 -65.40 34.33
CA PHE A 335 49.72 -65.76 34.24
C PHE A 335 50.08 -66.82 35.29
N GLU A 336 50.54 -67.99 34.84
CA GLU A 336 51.09 -69.03 35.73
C GLU A 336 52.62 -69.01 35.70
N ARG A 337 53.27 -68.94 36.87
CA ARG A 337 54.72 -68.83 37.00
C ARG A 337 55.31 -70.07 37.68
N ILE A 338 55.80 -71.00 36.88
CA ILE A 338 56.42 -72.24 37.38
C ILE A 338 57.94 -72.12 37.28
N PHE A 339 58.55 -71.48 38.27
CA PHE A 339 60.00 -71.36 38.37
C PHE A 339 60.46 -72.26 39.52
N GLY A 340 60.98 -73.45 39.22
CA GLY A 340 61.42 -74.44 40.21
C GLY A 340 62.42 -73.85 41.24
N ASN A 341 62.65 -74.56 42.35
CA ASN A 341 63.37 -74.01 43.51
C ASN A 341 64.89 -73.84 43.35
N GLU A 342 65.50 -74.48 42.36
CA GLU A 342 66.96 -74.43 42.16
C GLU A 342 67.41 -73.17 41.39
N PRO A 343 68.43 -72.43 41.86
CA PRO A 343 68.99 -71.27 41.16
C PRO A 343 69.59 -71.60 39.80
N LEU A 344 69.11 -70.92 38.75
CA LEU A 344 69.68 -71.01 37.40
C LEU A 344 70.77 -69.94 37.25
N LYS A 345 71.88 -70.16 37.94
CA LYS A 345 73.03 -69.25 37.92
C LYS A 345 73.79 -69.38 36.60
N GLY A 346 74.00 -68.25 35.95
CA GLY A 346 74.85 -68.16 34.76
C GLY A 346 75.32 -66.72 34.53
N THR A 347 76.12 -66.53 33.49
CA THR A 347 76.59 -65.21 33.07
C THR A 347 75.71 -64.70 31.94
N PHE A 348 74.89 -63.71 32.24
CA PHE A 348 73.91 -63.14 31.32
C PHE A 348 73.92 -61.62 31.41
N ASP A 349 73.48 -60.96 30.34
CA ASP A 349 73.05 -59.57 30.40
C ASP A 349 71.58 -59.56 30.85
N SER A 350 71.33 -59.11 32.07
CA SER A 350 69.99 -59.11 32.67
C SER A 350 68.98 -58.33 31.83
N ARG A 351 69.40 -57.22 31.22
CA ARG A 351 68.54 -56.33 30.44
C ARG A 351 68.17 -56.96 29.11
N LEU A 352 69.13 -57.55 28.41
CA LEU A 352 68.86 -58.24 27.14
C LEU A 352 68.06 -59.52 27.33
N MET A 353 68.30 -60.27 28.41
CA MET A 353 67.48 -61.45 28.74
C MET A 353 66.06 -61.06 29.13
N ALA A 354 65.88 -60.05 29.98
CA ALA A 354 64.55 -59.53 30.31
C ALA A 354 63.80 -59.02 29.06
N GLN A 355 64.50 -58.35 28.13
CA GLN A 355 63.92 -57.92 26.86
C GLN A 355 63.53 -59.11 25.96
N ALA A 356 64.37 -60.13 25.86
CA ALA A 356 64.08 -61.33 25.06
C ALA A 356 62.88 -62.10 25.64
N PHE A 357 62.85 -62.33 26.95
CA PHE A 357 61.73 -62.97 27.62
C PHE A 357 60.47 -62.11 27.52
N GLY A 358 60.57 -60.81 27.72
CA GLY A 358 59.46 -59.87 27.58
C GLY A 358 58.84 -59.94 26.19
N ASN A 359 59.65 -59.98 25.13
CA ASN A 359 59.17 -60.12 23.76
C ASN A 359 58.46 -61.47 23.52
N VAL A 360 59.01 -62.58 24.02
CA VAL A 360 58.37 -63.91 23.87
C VAL A 360 57.05 -63.98 24.64
N ILE A 361 57.02 -63.47 25.87
CA ILE A 361 55.83 -63.45 26.72
C ILE A 361 54.76 -62.53 26.12
N LYS A 362 55.16 -61.36 25.61
CA LYS A 362 54.28 -60.42 24.90
C LYS A 362 53.67 -61.08 23.66
N ASN A 363 54.49 -61.71 22.81
CA ASN A 363 54.01 -62.40 21.61
C ASN A 363 53.05 -63.56 21.96
N ALA A 364 53.31 -64.30 23.04
CA ALA A 364 52.41 -65.34 23.52
C ALA A 364 51.06 -64.76 23.99
N ALA A 365 51.09 -63.62 24.70
CA ALA A 365 49.88 -62.92 25.13
C ALA A 365 49.08 -62.35 23.95
N GLU A 366 49.73 -61.81 22.91
CA GLU A 366 49.09 -61.31 21.69
C GLU A 366 48.52 -62.46 20.83
N ALA A 367 49.18 -63.62 20.82
CA ALA A 367 48.68 -64.81 20.12
C ALA A 367 47.38 -65.38 20.73
N ILE A 368 47.17 -65.20 22.04
CA ILE A 368 45.93 -65.58 22.72
C ILE A 368 44.75 -64.72 22.23
N ASP A 369 44.94 -63.42 22.01
CA ASP A 369 43.89 -62.53 21.45
C ASP A 369 43.47 -62.95 20.04
N GLY A 370 44.39 -63.49 19.25
CA GLY A 370 44.12 -63.97 17.89
C GLY A 370 43.19 -65.19 17.83
N LEU A 371 43.03 -65.94 18.93
CA LEU A 371 42.14 -67.10 19.02
C LEU A 371 40.70 -66.75 19.38
N ASP A 372 40.46 -65.55 19.94
CA ASP A 372 39.12 -65.03 20.24
C ASP A 372 38.54 -64.20 19.07
N ALA A 373 39.32 -63.98 18.00
CA ALA A 373 38.96 -63.16 16.84
C ALA A 373 38.63 -63.96 15.55
N GLU A 374 38.69 -65.29 15.58
CA GLU A 374 38.04 -66.20 14.61
C GLU A 374 36.71 -66.72 15.18
#